data_AF-A0A5C7BZ97-F1
#
_entry.id   AF-A0A5C7BZ97-F1
#
_cell.length_a   1.000
_cell.length_b   1.000
_cell.length_c   1.000
_cell.angle_alpha   90.00
_cell.angle_beta   90.00
_cell.angle_gamma   90.00
#
_symmetry.space_group_name_H-M   'P 1'
#
loop_
_entity.id
_entity.type
_entity.pdbx_description
1 polymer ?
#
loop_
_entity_poly.entity_id
_entity_poly.type
_entity_poly.pdbx_seq_one_letter_code
_entity_poly.pdbx_strand_id
1 'polypeptide(L)'
;MTGYDLRLWRIGLGWSRERAAEELGVSLRTWKDYENAPRVKRTVELATVALSVHDMLPRFQDRQVSKQRMTDMLKAVTADVLPRRPQTTL
;
A
#
# COMPACT_ATOMS: atom_id res chain seq x y z
N MET A 1 -0.65 -10.12 -2.90
CA MET A 1 -0.36 -9.85 -1.47
C MET A 1 -1.05 -10.88 -0.59
N THR A 2 -0.32 -11.53 0.30
CA THR A 2 -0.86 -12.39 1.37
C THR A 2 -1.26 -11.54 2.59
N GLY A 3 -1.97 -12.12 3.56
CA GLY A 3 -2.28 -11.43 4.81
C GLY A 3 -1.04 -11.10 5.64
N TYR A 4 0.02 -11.92 5.53
CA TYR A 4 1.32 -11.63 6.14
C TYR A 4 1.97 -10.38 5.52
N ASP A 5 1.94 -10.26 4.20
CA ASP A 5 2.46 -9.07 3.50
C ASP A 5 1.70 -7.81 3.92
N LEU A 6 0.37 -7.90 4.08
CA LEU A 6 -0.47 -6.79 4.56
C LEU A 6 -0.09 -6.36 5.98
N ARG A 7 0.22 -7.33 6.86
CA ARG A 7 0.71 -7.06 8.21
C ARG A 7 2.06 -6.32 8.16
N LEU A 8 3.00 -6.77 7.34
CA LEU A 8 4.30 -6.11 7.18
C LEU A 8 4.15 -4.69 6.65
N TRP A 9 3.26 -4.48 5.67
CA TRP A 9 2.96 -3.18 5.11
C TRP A 9 2.57 -2.15 6.19
N ARG A 10 1.57 -2.47 7.03
CA ARG A 10 1.14 -1.51 8.08
C ARG A 10 2.21 -1.27 9.14
N ILE A 11 3.04 -2.28 9.45
CA ILE A 11 4.16 -2.12 10.39
C ILE A 11 5.19 -1.17 9.79
N GLY A 12 5.46 -1.26 8.49
CA GLY A 12 6.34 -0.33 7.78
C GLY A 12 5.86 1.12 7.81
N LEU A 13 4.54 1.34 7.89
CA LEU A 13 3.93 2.66 8.10
C LEU A 13 3.86 3.08 9.58
N GLY A 14 4.26 2.21 10.52
CA GLY A 14 4.14 2.45 11.95
C GLY A 14 2.69 2.40 12.47
N TRP A 15 1.79 1.71 11.78
CA TRP A 15 0.37 1.68 12.10
C TRP A 15 -0.02 0.48 13.00
N SER A 16 -0.89 0.75 13.97
CA SER A 16 -1.63 -0.28 14.71
C SER A 16 -2.67 -0.95 13.80
N ARG A 17 -3.29 -2.04 14.28
CA ARG A 17 -4.37 -2.69 13.52
C ARG A 17 -5.62 -1.82 13.49
N GLU A 18 -5.88 -1.13 14.58
CA GLU A 18 -6.99 -0.21 14.76
C GLU A 18 -6.89 0.94 13.76
N ARG A 19 -5.72 1.58 13.67
CA ARG A 19 -5.48 2.64 12.68
C ARG A 19 -5.61 2.12 11.25
N ALA A 20 -5.02 0.96 10.94
CA ALA A 20 -5.10 0.40 9.60
C ALA A 20 -6.55 0.05 9.19
N ALA A 21 -7.36 -0.45 10.13
CA ALA A 21 -8.78 -0.71 9.92
C ALA A 21 -9.57 0.58 9.68
N GLU A 22 -9.30 1.62 10.47
CA GLU A 22 -9.90 2.95 10.33
C GLU A 22 -9.58 3.59 8.98
N GLU A 23 -8.31 3.64 8.58
CA GLU A 23 -7.85 4.20 7.31
C GLU A 23 -8.43 3.45 6.10
N LEU A 24 -8.66 2.14 6.23
CA LEU A 24 -9.30 1.33 5.21
C LEU A 24 -10.85 1.40 5.25
N GLY A 25 -11.43 2.04 6.27
CA GLY A 25 -12.88 2.15 6.46
C GLY A 25 -13.56 0.82 6.77
N VAL A 26 -12.90 -0.08 7.49
CA VAL A 26 -13.43 -1.41 7.85
C VAL A 26 -13.39 -1.65 9.36
N SER A 27 -14.13 -2.66 9.82
CA SER A 27 -14.05 -3.07 11.23
C SER A 27 -12.69 -3.71 11.57
N LEU A 28 -12.26 -3.61 12.83
CA LEU A 28 -11.05 -4.30 13.32
C LEU A 28 -11.12 -5.82 13.10
N ARG A 29 -12.32 -6.41 13.18
CA ARG A 29 -12.54 -7.84 12.89
C ARG A 29 -12.19 -8.14 11.43
N THR A 30 -12.76 -7.37 10.51
CA THR A 30 -12.50 -7.50 9.07
C THR A 30 -11.01 -7.34 8.74
N TRP A 31 -10.32 -6.39 9.39
CA TRP A 31 -8.88 -6.23 9.23
C TRP A 31 -8.09 -7.48 9.66
N LYS A 32 -8.43 -8.05 10.83
CA LYS A 32 -7.81 -9.30 11.29
C LYS A 32 -8.04 -10.45 10.31
N ASP A 33 -9.23 -10.55 9.74
CA ASP A 33 -9.53 -11.56 8.71
C ASP A 33 -8.64 -11.38 7.48
N TYR A 34 -8.35 -10.13 7.07
CA TYR A 34 -7.42 -9.86 5.96
C TYR A 34 -5.97 -10.23 6.29
N GLU A 35 -5.47 -9.95 7.50
CA GLU A 35 -4.11 -10.34 7.92
C GLU A 35 -3.92 -11.86 7.99
N ASN A 36 -4.99 -12.62 8.21
CA ASN A 36 -4.94 -14.08 8.27
C ASN A 36 -5.31 -14.74 6.94
N ALA A 37 -5.70 -13.96 5.92
CA ALA A 37 -6.10 -14.51 4.64
C ALA A 37 -4.88 -15.05 3.86
N PRO A 38 -4.99 -16.24 3.23
CA PRO A 38 -3.96 -16.72 2.31
C PRO A 38 -3.68 -15.75 1.17
N ARG A 39 -4.73 -15.03 0.73
CA ARG A 39 -4.63 -13.98 -0.27
C ARG A 39 -5.58 -12.84 0.06
N VAL A 40 -5.07 -11.62 0.00
CA VAL A 40 -5.83 -10.40 0.26
C VAL A 40 -6.67 -10.05 -0.97
N LYS A 41 -7.86 -9.50 -0.74
CA LYS A 41 -8.74 -9.03 -1.83
C LYS A 41 -8.05 -7.94 -2.64
N ARG A 42 -8.25 -7.98 -3.96
CA ARG A 42 -7.66 -7.02 -4.90
C ARG A 42 -7.93 -5.55 -4.55
N THR A 43 -9.13 -5.25 -4.04
CA THR A 43 -9.50 -3.89 -3.61
C THR A 43 -8.66 -3.40 -2.43
N VAL A 44 -8.31 -4.30 -1.51
CA VAL A 44 -7.45 -3.99 -0.36
C VAL A 44 -6.01 -3.78 -0.83
N GLU A 45 -5.50 -4.59 -1.78
CA GLU A 45 -4.18 -4.34 -2.40
C GLU A 45 -4.09 -2.98 -3.07
N LEU A 46 -5.15 -2.52 -3.74
CA LEU A 46 -5.18 -1.20 -4.37
C LEU A 46 -5.23 -0.08 -3.32
N ALA A 47 -5.98 -0.28 -2.24
CA ALA A 47 -6.06 0.67 -1.15
C ALA A 47 -4.73 0.83 -0.42
N THR A 48 -3.95 -0.24 -0.22
CA THR A 48 -2.61 -0.13 0.39
C THR A 48 -1.68 0.74 -0.43
N VAL A 49 -1.75 0.68 -1.77
CA VAL A 49 -1.00 1.58 -2.66
C VAL A 49 -1.43 3.03 -2.45
N ALA A 50 -2.73 3.30 -2.49
CA ALA A 50 -3.26 4.64 -2.33
C ALA A 50 -2.84 5.26 -0.98
N LEU A 51 -2.96 4.49 0.11
CA LEU A 51 -2.58 4.92 1.46
C LEU A 51 -1.07 5.12 1.60
N SER A 52 -0.25 4.27 0.98
CA SER A 52 1.21 4.44 0.97
C SER A 52 1.62 5.71 0.23
N VAL A 53 1.00 6.00 -0.91
CA VAL A 53 1.25 7.24 -1.65
C VAL A 53 0.83 8.46 -0.82
N HIS A 54 -0.34 8.38 -0.17
CA HIS A 54 -0.82 9.44 0.72
C HIS A 54 0.16 9.72 1.88
N ASP A 55 0.71 8.69 2.53
CA ASP A 55 1.72 8.85 3.60
C ASP A 55 3.04 9.48 3.08
N MET A 56 3.39 9.22 1.82
CA MET A 56 4.61 9.75 1.21
C MET A 56 4.48 11.20 0.74
N LEU A 57 3.28 11.65 0.34
CA LEU A 57 3.06 12.98 -0.27
C LEU A 57 3.56 14.16 0.59
N PRO A 58 3.33 14.23 1.92
CA PRO A 58 3.88 15.31 2.73
C PRO A 58 5.41 15.38 2.69
N ARG A 59 6.09 14.22 2.70
CA ARG A 59 7.56 14.14 2.63
C ARG A 59 8.12 14.68 1.30
N PHE A 60 7.30 14.62 0.25
CA PHE A 60 7.62 15.14 -1.07
C PHE A 60 7.44 16.66 -1.15
N GLN A 61 6.44 17.20 -0.46
CA GLN A 61 6.16 18.64 -0.39
C GLN A 61 7.24 19.39 0.40
N ASP A 62 7.73 18.79 1.48
CA ASP A 62 8.80 19.36 2.33
C ASP A 62 10.19 19.34 1.67
N ARG A 63 10.29 18.96 0.39
CA ARG A 63 11.52 18.90 -0.42
C ARG A 63 12.62 18.01 0.16
N GLN A 64 12.29 17.16 1.12
CA GLN A 64 13.24 16.26 1.79
C GLN A 64 13.72 15.11 0.89
N VAL A 65 13.05 14.87 -0.23
CA VAL A 65 13.31 13.76 -1.15
C VAL A 65 13.59 14.28 -2.56
N SER A 66 14.68 13.83 -3.17
CA SER A 66 15.00 14.16 -4.56
C SER A 66 13.96 13.57 -5.53
N LYS A 67 13.78 14.21 -6.69
CA LYS A 67 12.84 13.75 -7.74
C LYS A 67 13.09 12.29 -8.16
N GLN A 68 14.36 11.88 -8.25
CA GLN A 68 14.73 10.51 -8.62
C GLN A 68 14.27 9.52 -7.55
N ARG A 69 14.60 9.80 -6.29
CA ARG A 69 14.23 8.95 -5.16
C ARG A 69 12.71 8.84 -4.98
N MET A 70 11.98 9.94 -5.22
CA MET A 70 10.52 9.95 -5.25
C MET A 70 9.96 9.01 -6.32
N THR A 71 10.52 9.06 -7.53
CA THR A 71 10.11 8.20 -8.64
C THR A 71 10.38 6.73 -8.34
N ASP A 72 11.53 6.43 -7.74
CA ASP A 72 11.89 5.07 -7.37
C ASP A 72 10.98 4.52 -6.27
N MET A 73 10.63 5.35 -5.27
CA MET A 73 9.65 4.99 -4.23
C MET A 73 8.26 4.71 -4.81
N LEU A 74 7.76 5.56 -5.72
CA LEU A 74 6.47 5.35 -6.37
C LEU A 74 6.43 4.06 -7.20
N LYS A 75 7.52 3.77 -7.93
CA LYS A 75 7.67 2.50 -8.66
C LYS A 75 7.65 1.30 -7.70
N ALA A 76 8.35 1.39 -6.58
CA ALA A 76 8.39 0.31 -5.59
C ALA A 76 7.00 0.01 -5.00
N VAL A 77 6.22 1.04 -4.64
CA VAL A 77 4.87 0.87 -4.08
C VAL A 77 3.90 0.28 -5.11
N THR A 78 4.08 0.59 -6.39
CA THR A 78 3.14 0.18 -7.44
C THR A 78 3.50 -1.12 -8.16
N ALA A 79 4.74 -1.60 -8.01
CA ALA A 79 5.29 -2.74 -8.78
C ALA A 79 4.49 -4.03 -8.65
N ASP A 80 3.93 -4.31 -7.46
CA ASP A 80 3.22 -5.56 -7.18
C ASP A 80 1.71 -5.45 -7.39
N VAL A 81 1.20 -4.24 -7.55
CA VAL A 81 -0.23 -3.98 -7.55
C VAL A 81 -0.69 -3.53 -8.93
N LEU A 82 -0.01 -2.64 -9.64
CA LEU A 82 -0.50 -2.20 -10.95
C LEU A 82 -0.25 -3.30 -12.01
N PRO A 83 -1.25 -3.69 -12.81
CA PRO A 83 -1.00 -4.60 -13.92
C PRO A 83 0.07 -3.97 -14.82
N ARG A 84 1.10 -4.75 -15.17
CA ARG A 84 2.05 -4.33 -16.20
C ARG A 84 1.23 -3.96 -17.42
N ARG A 85 1.40 -2.72 -17.93
CA ARG A 85 0.72 -2.30 -19.17
C ARG A 85 0.92 -3.42 -20.19
N PRO A 86 -0.14 -3.94 -20.84
CA PRO A 86 0.07 -4.82 -21.97
C PRO A 86 0.98 -4.05 -22.94
N GLN A 87 2.08 -4.67 -23.35
CA GLN A 87 2.84 -4.13 -24.47
C GLN A 87 1.86 -4.14 -25.63
N THR A 88 1.41 -2.96 -26.06
CA THR A 88 0.63 -2.82 -27.28
C THR A 88 1.57 -3.19 -28.40
N THR A 89 1.59 -4.47 -28.78
CA THR A 89 2.24 -4.92 -30.00
C THR A 89 1.40 -4.36 -31.14
N LEU A 90 1.89 -3.28 -31.75
CA LEU A 90 1.45 -2.82 -33.07
C LEU A 90 2.05 -3.74 -34.14
#